data_AF-A0A5B7BI17-F1
#
_entry.id   AF-A0A5B7BI17-F1
#
_cell.length_a   1.000
_cell.length_b   1.000
_cell.length_c   1.000
_cell.angle_alpha   90.00
_cell.angle_beta   90.00
_cell.angle_gamma   90.00
#
_symmetry.space_group_name_H-M   'P 1'
#
loop_
_entity.id
_entity.type
_entity.pdbx_description
1 polymer ?
#
loop_
_entity_poly.entity_id
_entity_poly.type
_entity_poly.pdbx_seq_one_letter_code
_entity_poly.pdbx_strand_id
1 'polypeptide(L)'
;TAMVKTPLCLDSSGPFHFGIYQFALPLISSNSITIKILYSNLWGLMSLSTMGNNLAPTSQCLELMYCISVVLGGLMLFTLLVGNIQIFLQAVMARRRKTQLRYRDMEWWMRRRQLPSRLRKRVRHFEYQRWATMGGEDEMELIKDLPEGLRRDIKRYLCSDLIKKVPLFHNLDDLILDNICDRIKPLVFSKSEKMMREGDPVQRMVFIVNGRIKRSQSLSKGMVATSVLEPGSFLGDELLSWCLRRPFID
;
A
#
# COMPACT_ATOMS: atom_id res chain seq x y z
N THR A 1 40.65 -3.32 53.43
CA THR A 1 40.01 -2.46 52.42
C THR A 1 41.10 -1.65 51.74
N ALA A 2 41.76 -2.23 50.73
CA ALA A 2 42.86 -1.55 50.05
C ALA A 2 42.28 -0.65 48.96
N MET A 3 42.27 0.66 49.19
CA MET A 3 42.12 1.64 48.12
C MET A 3 43.30 1.43 47.17
N VAL A 4 43.02 0.89 45.98
CA VAL A 4 43.96 0.95 44.86
C VAL A 4 44.18 2.43 44.58
N LYS A 5 45.32 2.97 45.01
CA LYS A 5 45.74 4.34 44.67
C LYS A 5 45.85 4.40 43.16
N THR A 6 44.90 5.07 42.50
CA THR A 6 45.05 5.43 41.10
C THR A 6 46.29 6.32 41.00
N PRO A 7 47.25 6.00 40.13
CA PRO A 7 48.45 6.82 39.97
C PRO A 7 48.05 8.23 39.51
N LEU A 8 48.83 9.24 39.91
CA LEU A 8 48.55 10.66 39.64
C LEU A 8 48.30 10.98 38.16
N CYS A 9 48.84 10.15 37.26
CA CYS A 9 48.66 10.23 35.81
C CYS A 9 47.32 9.68 35.28
N LEU A 10 46.50 9.06 36.11
CA LEU A 10 45.16 8.57 35.77
C LEU A 10 44.06 9.33 36.53
N ASP A 11 44.44 10.37 37.29
CA ASP A 11 43.48 11.23 37.99
C ASP A 11 42.86 12.23 37.01
N SER A 12 41.52 12.22 36.91
CA SER A 12 40.74 13.12 36.06
C SER A 12 40.85 14.60 36.49
N SER A 13 41.21 14.86 37.75
CA SER A 13 41.44 16.20 38.31
C SER A 13 42.92 16.59 38.37
N GLY A 14 43.81 15.76 37.82
CA GLY A 14 45.24 15.98 37.79
C GLY A 14 45.68 17.05 36.77
N PRO A 15 46.98 17.38 36.72
CA PRO A 15 47.54 18.42 35.85
C PRO A 15 47.58 18.04 34.34
N PHE A 16 47.13 16.84 33.97
CA PHE A 16 47.19 16.33 32.60
C PHE A 16 45.86 16.53 31.88
N HIS A 17 45.86 17.29 30.79
CA HIS A 17 44.70 17.44 29.91
C HIS A 17 44.66 16.26 28.92
N PHE A 18 43.79 15.29 29.18
CA PHE A 18 43.68 14.08 28.35
C PHE A 18 42.95 14.28 27.01
N GLY A 19 42.33 15.45 26.78
CA GLY A 19 41.64 15.77 25.53
C GLY A 19 40.67 14.66 25.10
N ILE A 20 40.85 14.16 23.87
CA ILE A 20 40.07 13.05 23.30
C ILE A 20 40.18 11.73 24.07
N TYR A 21 41.24 11.53 24.85
CA TYR A 21 41.49 10.29 25.60
C TYR A 21 40.85 10.30 26.99
N GLN A 22 40.14 11.36 27.38
CA GLN A 22 39.46 11.41 28.68
C GLN A 22 38.44 10.26 28.85
N PHE A 23 37.77 9.87 27.76
CA PHE A 23 36.85 8.72 27.74
C PHE A 23 37.55 7.36 27.88
N ALA A 24 38.87 7.29 27.67
CA ALA A 24 39.66 6.06 27.80
C ALA A 24 40.16 5.80 29.24
N LEU A 25 40.09 6.78 30.15
CA LEU A 25 40.53 6.64 31.54
C LEU A 25 39.81 5.50 32.30
N PRO A 26 38.47 5.38 32.24
CA PRO A 26 37.77 4.25 32.86
C PRO A 26 38.11 2.89 32.22
N LEU A 27 38.55 2.90 30.97
CA LEU A 27 38.91 1.72 30.18
C LEU A 27 40.25 1.10 30.65
N ILE A 28 41.17 1.95 31.09
CA ILE A 28 42.49 1.57 31.59
C ILE A 28 42.45 1.28 33.10
N SER A 29 41.67 2.06 33.86
CA SER A 29 41.56 1.93 35.32
C SER A 29 40.72 0.72 35.78
N SER A 30 39.77 0.26 34.96
CA SER A 30 38.90 -0.87 35.30
C SER A 30 39.48 -2.23 34.89
N ASN A 31 39.36 -3.23 35.78
CA ASN A 31 39.79 -4.62 35.52
C ASN A 31 38.73 -5.49 34.82
N SER A 32 37.48 -5.01 34.69
CA SER A 32 36.39 -5.80 34.08
C SER A 32 36.38 -5.68 32.56
N ILE A 33 36.39 -6.83 31.86
CA ILE A 33 36.31 -6.91 30.39
C ILE A 33 35.00 -6.29 29.87
N THR A 34 33.89 -6.49 30.59
CA THR A 34 32.58 -5.96 30.21
C THR A 34 32.57 -4.43 30.17
N ILE A 35 33.21 -3.78 31.14
CA ILE A 35 33.32 -2.32 31.20
C ILE A 35 34.17 -1.82 30.02
N LYS A 36 35.26 -2.51 29.69
CA LYS A 36 36.12 -2.15 28.55
C LYS A 36 35.38 -2.20 27.22
N ILE A 37 34.60 -3.26 26.99
CA ILE A 37 33.80 -3.42 25.77
C ILE A 37 32.68 -2.38 25.69
N LEU A 38 31.95 -2.16 26.78
CA LEU A 38 30.79 -1.25 26.78
C LEU A 38 31.21 0.20 26.55
N TYR A 39 32.26 0.67 27.23
CA TYR A 39 32.77 2.04 27.03
C TYR A 39 33.38 2.26 25.64
N SER A 40 34.07 1.26 25.09
CA SER A 40 34.60 1.33 23.72
C SER A 40 33.47 1.42 22.67
N ASN A 41 32.43 0.59 22.80
CA ASN A 41 31.27 0.65 21.91
C ASN A 41 30.49 1.96 22.07
N LEU A 42 30.33 2.46 23.30
CA LEU A 42 29.67 3.72 23.58
C LEU A 42 30.41 4.89 22.90
N TRP A 43 31.74 4.93 23.01
CA TRP A 43 32.56 5.96 22.37
C TRP A 43 32.44 5.93 20.85
N GLY A 44 32.47 4.73 20.24
CA GLY A 44 32.25 4.56 18.80
C GLY A 44 30.85 4.98 18.37
N LEU A 45 29.81 4.63 19.13
CA LEU A 45 28.43 5.00 18.84
C LEU A 45 28.21 6.51 18.93
N MET A 46 28.76 7.19 19.95
CA MET A 46 28.72 8.65 20.04
C MET A 46 29.43 9.31 18.86
N SER A 47 30.66 8.86 18.57
CA SER A 47 31.51 9.36 17.47
C SER A 47 30.84 9.28 16.11
N LEU A 48 30.22 8.13 15.81
CA LEU A 48 29.58 7.87 14.51
C LEU A 48 28.17 8.43 14.38
N SER A 49 27.39 8.50 15.46
CA SER A 49 26.01 9.01 15.42
C SER A 49 25.93 10.53 15.34
N THR A 50 27.06 11.24 15.45
CA THR A 50 27.15 12.72 15.50
C THR A 50 26.43 13.34 16.72
N MET A 51 25.71 12.54 17.52
CA MET A 51 25.05 12.95 18.76
C MET A 51 25.99 12.74 19.96
N GLY A 52 26.28 13.82 20.69
CA GLY A 52 27.10 13.74 21.91
C GLY A 52 28.61 13.67 21.65
N ASN A 53 29.07 14.18 20.50
CA ASN A 53 30.49 14.32 20.20
C ASN A 53 31.15 15.35 21.11
N ASN A 54 31.72 14.87 22.23
CA ASN A 54 32.60 15.64 23.10
C ASN A 54 34.08 15.42 22.72
N LEU A 55 34.39 15.40 21.42
CA LEU A 55 35.78 15.35 20.95
C LEU A 55 36.40 16.74 21.16
N ALA A 56 37.13 16.90 22.26
CA ALA A 56 37.96 18.07 22.53
C ALA A 56 39.41 17.73 22.17
N PRO A 57 39.88 18.00 20.94
CA PRO A 57 41.27 17.73 20.55
C PRO A 57 42.24 18.61 21.33
N THR A 58 43.40 18.04 21.67
CA THR A 58 44.54 18.82 22.17
C THR A 58 45.26 19.48 20.98
N SER A 59 46.21 20.40 21.22
CA SER A 59 46.98 21.11 20.17
C SER A 59 47.87 20.22 19.27
N GLN A 60 47.73 18.89 19.34
CA GLN A 60 48.52 17.94 18.55
C GLN A 60 47.89 17.72 17.17
N CYS A 61 48.65 17.96 16.10
CA CYS A 61 48.17 17.90 14.71
C CYS A 61 47.56 16.53 14.35
N LEU A 62 48.12 15.43 14.84
CA LEU A 62 47.61 14.08 14.57
C LEU A 62 46.23 13.84 15.20
N GLU A 63 45.98 14.34 16.42
CA GLU A 63 44.67 14.26 17.07
C GLU A 63 43.62 15.04 16.29
N LEU A 64 43.98 16.24 15.81
CA LEU A 64 43.08 17.07 15.04
C LEU A 64 42.67 16.41 13.71
N MET A 65 43.64 15.84 12.97
CA MET A 65 43.36 15.13 11.72
C MET A 65 42.48 13.89 11.94
N TYR A 66 42.74 13.13 13.02
CA TYR A 66 41.90 12.00 13.41
C TYR A 66 40.46 12.44 13.71
N CYS A 67 40.28 13.48 14.54
CA CYS A 67 38.96 14.03 14.86
C CYS A 67 38.20 14.47 13.60
N ILE A 68 38.86 15.17 12.67
CA ILE A 68 38.24 15.61 11.40
C ILE A 68 37.77 14.39 10.60
N SER A 69 38.59 13.35 10.48
CA SER A 69 38.24 12.14 9.73
C SER A 69 37.06 11.38 10.35
N VAL A 70 37.01 11.28 11.67
CA VAL A 70 35.93 10.60 12.41
C VAL A 70 34.63 11.38 12.28
N VAL A 71 34.66 12.70 12.43
CA VAL A 71 33.47 13.55 12.29
C VAL A 71 32.94 13.52 10.86
N LEU A 72 33.81 13.62 9.85
CA LEU A 72 33.39 13.54 8.44
C LEU A 72 32.82 12.16 8.09
N GLY A 73 33.45 11.09 8.55
CA GLY A 73 32.97 9.72 8.36
C GLY A 73 31.62 9.47 9.05
N GLY A 74 31.47 9.94 10.29
CA GLY A 74 30.21 9.86 11.05
C GLY A 74 29.08 10.64 10.37
N LEU A 75 29.35 11.87 9.92
CA LEU A 75 28.39 12.68 9.18
C LEU A 75 27.94 11.99 7.89
N MET A 76 28.89 11.45 7.11
CA MET A 76 28.58 10.73 5.87
C MET A 76 27.70 9.51 6.14
N LEU A 77 28.06 8.67 7.12
CA LEU A 77 27.29 7.49 7.49
C LEU A 77 25.88 7.86 7.98
N PHE A 78 25.76 8.90 8.80
CA PHE A 78 24.47 9.37 9.30
C PHE A 78 23.58 9.91 8.17
N THR A 79 24.11 10.73 7.26
CA THR A 79 23.37 11.22 6.10
C THR A 79 22.88 10.07 5.21
N LEU A 80 23.73 9.07 4.96
CA LEU A 80 23.33 7.88 4.17
C LEU A 80 22.22 7.08 4.87
N LEU A 81 22.33 6.88 6.19
CA LEU A 81 21.32 6.20 6.97
C LEU A 81 19.96 6.93 6.88
N VAL A 82 19.95 8.24 7.11
CA VAL A 82 18.74 9.07 7.02
C VAL A 82 18.14 9.01 5.62
N GLY A 83 18.97 9.12 4.57
CA GLY A 83 18.52 9.04 3.18
C GLY A 83 17.87 7.68 2.85
N ASN A 84 18.50 6.59 3.27
CA ASN A 84 17.96 5.24 3.07
C ASN A 84 16.65 5.03 3.83
N ILE A 85 16.57 5.47 5.09
CA ILE A 85 15.31 5.42 5.86
C ILE A 85 14.22 6.22 5.16
N GLN A 86 14.54 7.40 4.64
CA GLN A 86 13.58 8.23 3.92
C GLN A 86 13.05 7.52 2.66
N ILE A 87 13.92 6.93 1.84
CA ILE A 87 13.50 6.19 0.64
C ILE A 87 12.62 5.00 1.02
N PHE A 88 13.04 4.21 2.01
CA PHE A 88 12.26 3.09 2.52
C PHE A 88 10.88 3.53 3.03
N LEU A 89 10.83 4.59 3.83
CA LEU A 89 9.59 5.14 4.36
C LEU A 89 8.66 5.63 3.25
N GLN A 90 9.21 6.27 2.22
CA GLN A 90 8.45 6.71 1.04
C GLN A 90 7.88 5.51 0.29
N ALA A 91 8.67 4.46 0.07
CA ALA A 91 8.21 3.23 -0.59
C ALA A 91 7.05 2.56 0.18
N VAL A 92 7.21 2.38 1.50
CA VAL A 92 6.18 1.76 2.36
C VAL A 92 4.92 2.64 2.49
N MET A 93 5.08 3.96 2.57
CA MET A 93 3.95 4.88 2.72
C MET A 93 3.30 5.32 1.41
N ALA A 94 3.91 5.06 0.25
CA ALA A 94 3.43 5.54 -1.05
C ALA A 94 1.97 5.18 -1.31
N ARG A 95 1.61 3.90 -1.11
CA ARG A 95 0.23 3.40 -1.31
C ARG A 95 -0.74 4.11 -0.37
N ARG A 96 -0.43 4.16 0.94
CA ARG A 96 -1.28 4.80 1.94
C ARG A 96 -1.47 6.29 1.64
N ARG A 97 -0.42 7.01 1.24
CA ARG A 97 -0.51 8.43 0.86
C ARG A 97 -1.39 8.63 -0.37
N LYS A 98 -1.21 7.82 -1.42
CA LYS A 98 -2.04 7.87 -2.65
C LYS A 98 -3.52 7.68 -2.32
N THR A 99 -3.86 6.71 -1.47
CA THR A 99 -5.24 6.49 -1.00
C THR A 99 -5.80 7.68 -0.24
N GLN A 100 -5.03 8.22 0.71
CA GLN A 100 -5.44 9.34 1.54
C GLN A 100 -5.67 10.61 0.72
N LEU A 101 -4.79 10.89 -0.25
CA LEU A 101 -4.96 11.99 -1.20
C LEU A 101 -6.26 11.84 -1.99
N ARG A 102 -6.49 10.67 -2.62
CA ARG A 102 -7.72 10.39 -3.38
C ARG A 102 -8.97 10.57 -2.52
N TYR A 103 -8.96 10.09 -1.27
CA TYR A 103 -10.09 10.26 -0.34
C TYR A 103 -10.35 11.74 -0.01
N ARG A 104 -9.28 12.50 0.25
CA ARG A 104 -9.36 13.93 0.54
C ARG A 104 -9.88 14.73 -0.66
N ASP A 105 -9.42 14.40 -1.86
CA ASP A 105 -9.84 15.05 -3.11
C ASP A 105 -11.31 14.75 -3.41
N MET A 106 -11.76 13.50 -3.18
CA MET A 106 -13.17 13.13 -3.29
C MET A 106 -14.03 13.90 -2.27
N GLU A 107 -13.63 13.97 -1.00
CA GLU A 107 -14.36 14.74 0.02
C GLU A 107 -14.39 16.24 -0.26
N TRP A 108 -13.30 16.79 -0.78
CA TRP A 108 -13.25 18.17 -1.25
C TRP A 108 -14.23 18.39 -2.41
N TRP A 109 -14.21 17.53 -3.43
CA TRP A 109 -15.10 17.60 -4.59
C TRP A 109 -16.57 17.47 -4.18
N MET A 110 -16.91 16.54 -3.30
CA MET A 110 -18.27 16.33 -2.79
C MET A 110 -18.80 17.56 -2.04
N ARG A 111 -17.93 18.24 -1.26
CA ARG A 111 -18.28 19.49 -0.59
C ARG A 111 -18.45 20.64 -1.57
N ARG A 112 -17.55 20.76 -2.55
CA ARG A 112 -17.61 21.81 -3.57
C ARG A 112 -18.88 21.74 -4.41
N ARG A 113 -19.36 20.52 -4.70
CA ARG A 113 -20.62 20.25 -5.41
C ARG A 113 -21.87 20.25 -4.52
N GLN A 114 -21.72 20.53 -3.22
CA GLN A 114 -22.82 20.59 -2.24
C GLN A 114 -23.70 19.33 -2.24
N LEU A 115 -23.08 18.14 -2.34
CA LEU A 115 -23.85 16.90 -2.35
C LEU A 115 -24.59 16.69 -1.01
N PRO A 116 -25.84 16.20 -1.05
CA PRO A 116 -26.60 15.89 0.16
C PRO A 116 -25.86 14.90 1.06
N SER A 117 -26.03 15.04 2.38
CA SER A 117 -25.35 14.20 3.38
C SER A 117 -25.57 12.70 3.17
N ARG A 118 -26.78 12.30 2.75
CA ARG A 118 -27.14 10.92 2.41
C ARG A 118 -26.30 10.38 1.24
N LEU A 119 -26.11 11.17 0.20
CA LEU A 119 -25.32 10.77 -0.97
C LEU A 119 -23.83 10.69 -0.63
N ARG A 120 -23.30 11.66 0.14
CA ARG A 120 -21.92 11.61 0.64
C ARG A 120 -21.62 10.38 1.49
N LYS A 121 -22.58 9.96 2.34
CA LYS A 121 -22.44 8.74 3.15
C LYS A 121 -22.41 7.49 2.26
N ARG A 122 -23.23 7.44 1.20
CA ARG A 122 -23.22 6.34 0.23
C ARG A 122 -21.89 6.26 -0.53
N VAL A 123 -21.38 7.39 -1.04
CA VAL A 123 -20.08 7.42 -1.75
C VAL A 123 -18.94 6.95 -0.83
N ARG A 124 -18.89 7.43 0.42
CA ARG A 124 -17.90 6.94 1.40
C ARG A 124 -18.00 5.44 1.67
N HIS A 125 -19.22 4.92 1.78
CA HIS A 125 -19.43 3.49 2.01
C HIS A 125 -18.97 2.65 0.82
N PHE A 126 -19.29 3.09 -0.41
CA PHE A 126 -18.82 2.47 -1.64
C PHE A 126 -17.29 2.45 -1.72
N GLU A 127 -16.64 3.60 -1.51
CA GLU A 127 -15.17 3.68 -1.56
C GLU A 127 -14.53 2.77 -0.49
N TYR A 128 -15.05 2.75 0.73
CA TYR A 128 -14.56 1.86 1.79
C TYR A 128 -14.65 0.38 1.40
N GLN A 129 -15.80 -0.05 0.88
CA GLN A 129 -15.99 -1.44 0.46
C GLN A 129 -15.12 -1.81 -0.74
N ARG A 130 -14.98 -0.90 -1.70
CA ARG A 130 -14.08 -1.06 -2.84
C ARG A 130 -12.64 -1.24 -2.37
N TRP A 131 -12.17 -0.43 -1.41
CA TRP A 131 -10.84 -0.57 -0.82
C TRP A 131 -10.66 -1.88 -0.05
N ALA A 132 -11.66 -2.31 0.72
CA ALA A 132 -11.61 -3.55 1.47
C ALA A 132 -11.59 -4.79 0.55
N THR A 133 -12.25 -4.73 -0.61
CA THR A 133 -12.38 -5.87 -1.53
C THR A 133 -11.26 -5.95 -2.55
N MET A 134 -10.91 -4.82 -3.18
CA MET A 134 -9.94 -4.75 -4.29
C MET A 134 -8.57 -4.19 -3.85
N GLY A 135 -8.39 -3.85 -2.58
CA GLY A 135 -7.18 -3.15 -2.13
C GLY A 135 -6.97 -1.77 -2.78
N GLY A 136 -8.00 -1.22 -3.44
CA GLY A 136 -7.95 0.06 -4.14
C GLY A 136 -7.14 0.07 -5.45
N GLU A 137 -6.76 -1.10 -5.96
CA GLU A 137 -6.19 -1.24 -7.30
C GLU A 137 -7.23 -1.84 -8.24
N ASP A 138 -7.26 -1.34 -9.47
CA ASP A 138 -8.10 -1.89 -10.52
C ASP A 138 -7.29 -3.02 -11.18
N GLU A 139 -7.84 -4.23 -11.24
CA GLU A 139 -7.21 -5.36 -11.91
C GLU A 139 -6.83 -5.01 -13.35
N MET A 140 -7.64 -4.16 -14.01
CA MET A 140 -7.37 -3.72 -15.37
C MET A 140 -6.16 -2.77 -15.46
N GLU A 141 -5.86 -2.00 -14.42
CA GLU A 141 -4.66 -1.15 -14.39
C GLU A 141 -3.39 -1.98 -14.17
N LEU A 142 -3.46 -3.10 -13.45
CA LEU A 142 -2.32 -4.02 -13.29
C LEU A 142 -1.89 -4.64 -14.62
N ILE A 143 -2.83 -4.90 -15.53
CA ILE A 143 -2.57 -5.53 -16.82
C ILE A 143 -2.42 -4.57 -18.00
N LYS A 144 -2.44 -3.26 -17.73
CA LYS A 144 -2.46 -2.22 -18.76
C LYS A 144 -1.16 -2.13 -19.54
N ASP A 145 -0.04 -2.32 -18.86
CA ASP A 145 1.31 -2.22 -19.44
C ASP A 145 1.76 -3.52 -20.14
N LEU A 146 0.95 -4.58 -20.06
CA LEU A 146 1.24 -5.85 -20.74
C LEU A 146 0.91 -5.76 -22.24
N PRO A 147 1.65 -6.49 -23.10
CA PRO A 147 1.31 -6.63 -24.51
C PRO A 147 -0.12 -7.13 -24.70
N GLU A 148 -0.76 -6.71 -25.80
CA GLU A 148 -2.18 -7.00 -26.00
C GLU A 148 -2.52 -8.48 -26.04
N GLY A 149 -1.65 -9.32 -26.62
CA GLY A 149 -1.85 -10.77 -26.66
C GLY A 149 -1.95 -11.35 -25.24
N LEU A 150 -0.99 -11.03 -24.38
CA LEU A 150 -0.97 -11.51 -23.01
C LEU A 150 -2.15 -10.99 -22.18
N ARG A 151 -2.56 -9.73 -22.42
CA ARG A 151 -3.76 -9.16 -21.80
C ARG A 151 -5.04 -9.92 -22.22
N ARG A 152 -5.16 -10.29 -23.50
CA ARG A 152 -6.27 -11.10 -24.00
C ARG A 152 -6.28 -12.50 -23.38
N ASP A 153 -5.12 -13.15 -23.28
CA ASP A 153 -5.00 -14.49 -22.69
C ASP A 153 -5.39 -14.48 -21.20
N ILE A 154 -4.94 -13.48 -20.44
CA ILE A 154 -5.33 -13.30 -19.03
C ILE A 154 -6.85 -13.10 -18.91
N LYS A 155 -7.44 -12.22 -19.73
CA LYS A 155 -8.89 -12.02 -19.73
C LYS A 155 -9.63 -13.30 -20.09
N ARG A 156 -9.17 -14.03 -21.11
CA ARG A 156 -9.71 -15.32 -21.54
C ARG A 156 -9.72 -16.34 -20.41
N TYR A 157 -8.61 -16.42 -19.67
CA TYR A 157 -8.51 -17.30 -18.50
C TYR A 157 -9.51 -16.91 -17.40
N LEU A 158 -9.61 -15.62 -17.07
CA LEU A 158 -10.51 -15.13 -16.01
C LEU A 158 -12.01 -15.24 -16.36
N CYS A 159 -12.37 -15.06 -17.64
CA CYS A 159 -13.76 -15.12 -18.10
C CYS A 159 -14.22 -16.55 -18.45
N SER A 160 -13.31 -17.51 -18.68
CA SER A 160 -13.67 -18.82 -19.28
C SER A 160 -14.76 -19.52 -18.48
N ASP A 161 -14.63 -19.54 -17.16
CA ASP A 161 -15.59 -20.17 -16.26
C ASP A 161 -16.91 -19.41 -16.17
N LEU A 162 -16.92 -18.11 -16.46
CA LEU A 162 -18.14 -17.29 -16.46
C LEU A 162 -18.97 -17.54 -17.73
N ILE A 163 -18.30 -17.58 -18.88
CA ILE A 163 -18.96 -17.78 -20.18
C ILE A 163 -19.55 -19.18 -20.28
N LYS A 164 -18.84 -20.21 -19.79
CA LYS A 164 -19.34 -21.59 -19.74
C LYS A 164 -20.62 -21.76 -18.89
N LYS A 165 -21.00 -20.79 -18.05
CA LYS A 165 -22.26 -20.86 -17.29
C LYS A 165 -23.47 -20.41 -18.08
N VAL A 166 -23.30 -19.76 -19.23
CA VAL A 166 -24.41 -19.32 -20.08
C VAL A 166 -24.63 -20.35 -21.19
N PRO A 167 -25.75 -21.10 -21.18
CA PRO A 167 -26.00 -22.13 -22.19
C PRO A 167 -26.01 -21.59 -23.63
N LEU A 168 -26.45 -20.35 -23.81
CA LEU A 168 -26.48 -19.68 -25.12
C LEU A 168 -25.07 -19.48 -25.73
N PHE A 169 -24.03 -19.44 -24.90
CA PHE A 169 -22.66 -19.22 -25.37
C PHE A 169 -21.93 -20.52 -25.73
N HIS A 170 -22.48 -21.69 -25.41
CA HIS A 170 -21.87 -22.98 -25.72
C HIS A 170 -21.83 -23.27 -27.22
N ASN A 171 -22.75 -22.69 -27.99
CA ASN A 171 -22.88 -22.92 -29.43
C ASN A 171 -22.24 -21.79 -30.27
N LEU A 172 -21.58 -20.82 -29.63
CA LEU A 172 -20.92 -19.73 -30.34
C LEU A 172 -19.48 -20.11 -30.68
N ASP A 173 -18.98 -19.58 -31.80
CA ASP A 173 -17.59 -19.77 -32.21
C ASP A 173 -16.60 -19.21 -31.18
N ASP A 174 -15.46 -19.89 -31.03
CA ASP A 174 -14.37 -19.47 -30.13
C ASP A 174 -13.91 -18.02 -30.39
N LEU A 175 -13.93 -17.58 -31.66
CA LEU A 175 -13.59 -16.20 -32.03
C LEU A 175 -14.57 -15.18 -31.40
N ILE A 176 -15.86 -15.51 -31.35
CA ILE A 176 -16.88 -14.65 -30.75
C ILE A 176 -16.71 -14.66 -29.23
N LEU A 177 -16.42 -15.82 -28.63
CA LEU A 177 -16.17 -15.95 -27.19
C LEU A 177 -14.95 -15.14 -26.75
N ASP A 178 -13.86 -15.19 -27.54
CA ASP A 178 -12.65 -14.38 -27.31
C ASP A 178 -12.95 -12.88 -27.38
N ASN A 179 -13.74 -12.45 -28.36
CA ASN A 179 -14.19 -11.06 -28.48
C ASN A 179 -15.07 -10.61 -27.32
N ILE A 180 -15.91 -11.50 -26.77
CA ILE A 180 -16.71 -11.22 -25.58
C ILE A 180 -15.78 -11.09 -24.36
N CYS A 181 -14.86 -12.03 -24.16
CA CYS A 181 -13.89 -12.01 -23.07
C CYS A 181 -13.04 -10.73 -23.04
N ASP A 182 -12.61 -10.23 -24.19
CA ASP A 182 -11.82 -9.01 -24.24
C ASP A 182 -12.64 -7.77 -23.80
N ARG A 183 -13.96 -7.80 -23.96
CA ARG A 183 -14.87 -6.70 -23.58
C ARG A 183 -15.39 -6.78 -22.15
N ILE A 184 -15.17 -7.89 -21.46
CA ILE A 184 -15.57 -8.04 -20.05
C ILE A 184 -14.77 -7.07 -19.18
N LYS A 185 -15.47 -6.42 -18.24
CA LYS A 185 -14.88 -5.49 -17.27
C LYS A 185 -15.31 -5.88 -15.86
N PRO A 186 -14.40 -5.91 -14.89
CA PRO A 186 -14.75 -6.12 -13.50
C PRO A 186 -15.60 -4.95 -13.00
N LEU A 187 -16.65 -5.26 -12.23
CA LEU A 187 -17.54 -4.27 -11.62
C LEU A 187 -17.75 -4.64 -10.16
N VAL A 188 -17.66 -3.64 -9.28
CA VAL A 188 -17.97 -3.77 -7.85
C VAL A 188 -19.11 -2.85 -7.49
N PHE A 189 -20.03 -3.38 -6.68
CA PHE A 189 -21.18 -2.67 -6.17
C PHE A 189 -21.16 -2.68 -4.64
N SER A 190 -21.59 -1.57 -4.05
CA SER A 190 -21.71 -1.47 -2.60
C SER A 190 -22.93 -2.24 -2.12
N LYS A 191 -22.86 -2.79 -0.89
CA LYS A 191 -24.05 -3.33 -0.21
C LYS A 191 -25.14 -2.24 -0.17
N SER A 192 -26.39 -2.61 -0.47
CA SER A 192 -27.57 -1.73 -0.58
C SER A 192 -27.68 -0.81 -1.80
N GLU A 193 -26.73 -0.88 -2.74
CA GLU A 193 -26.84 -0.16 -3.99
C GLU A 193 -27.76 -0.90 -4.99
N LYS A 194 -28.69 -0.16 -5.60
CA LYS A 194 -29.58 -0.72 -6.62
C LYS A 194 -28.84 -0.68 -7.96
N MET A 195 -28.53 -1.86 -8.51
CA MET A 195 -27.84 -2.00 -9.80
C MET A 195 -28.74 -1.69 -10.99
N MET A 196 -29.99 -2.18 -10.95
CA MET A 196 -30.98 -2.01 -11.99
C MET A 196 -32.33 -1.69 -11.32
N ARG A 197 -33.13 -0.85 -11.96
CA ARG A 197 -34.51 -0.57 -11.52
C ARG A 197 -35.48 -1.06 -12.58
N GLU A 198 -36.65 -1.47 -12.12
CA GLU A 198 -37.74 -1.84 -13.01
C GLU A 198 -38.12 -0.64 -13.89
N GLY A 199 -38.21 -0.87 -15.21
CA GLY A 199 -38.45 0.18 -16.21
C GLY A 199 -37.19 0.83 -16.78
N ASP A 200 -36.00 0.65 -16.18
CA ASP A 200 -34.75 1.14 -16.76
C ASP A 200 -34.33 0.24 -17.95
N PRO A 201 -33.78 0.80 -19.04
CA PRO A 201 -33.28 0.00 -20.15
C PRO A 201 -32.09 -0.87 -19.71
N VAL A 202 -32.11 -2.14 -20.09
CA VAL A 202 -30.97 -3.04 -19.86
C VAL A 202 -29.83 -2.66 -20.79
N GLN A 203 -28.70 -2.23 -20.22
CA GLN A 203 -27.54 -1.76 -21.00
C GLN A 203 -26.39 -2.77 -21.08
N ARG A 204 -26.35 -3.71 -20.13
CA ARG A 204 -25.24 -4.66 -19.99
C ARG A 204 -25.71 -5.94 -19.33
N MET A 205 -25.11 -7.05 -19.75
CA MET A 205 -25.20 -8.32 -19.03
C MET A 205 -24.18 -8.32 -17.89
N VAL A 206 -24.54 -8.84 -16.72
CA VAL A 206 -23.68 -8.86 -15.52
C VAL A 206 -23.58 -10.28 -14.97
N PHE A 207 -22.36 -10.72 -14.72
CA PHE A 207 -22.06 -12.02 -14.09
C PHE A 207 -21.75 -11.83 -12.61
N ILE A 208 -22.37 -12.65 -11.76
CA ILE A 208 -22.10 -12.63 -10.31
C ILE A 208 -20.93 -13.57 -10.04
N VAL A 209 -19.74 -12.99 -9.88
CA VAL A 209 -18.53 -13.75 -9.50
C VAL A 209 -18.54 -14.03 -8.00
N ASN A 210 -18.75 -12.97 -7.20
CA ASN A 210 -18.73 -13.01 -5.75
C ASN A 210 -19.85 -12.15 -5.17
N GLY A 211 -20.47 -12.64 -4.08
CA GLY A 211 -21.58 -11.97 -3.40
C GLY A 211 -22.96 -12.47 -3.84
N ARG A 212 -24.02 -11.82 -3.34
CA ARG A 212 -25.41 -12.18 -3.62
C ARG A 212 -26.21 -10.93 -3.96
N ILE A 213 -27.10 -11.05 -4.94
CA ILE A 213 -27.96 -9.96 -5.38
C ILE A 213 -29.41 -10.29 -5.04
N LYS A 214 -30.11 -9.38 -4.36
CA LYS A 214 -31.55 -9.52 -4.13
C LYS A 214 -32.31 -8.88 -5.29
N ARG A 215 -33.09 -9.67 -6.02
CA ARG A 215 -34.05 -9.21 -7.02
C ARG A 215 -35.40 -9.04 -6.33
N SER A 216 -36.05 -7.91 -6.56
CA SER A 216 -37.42 -7.63 -6.08
C SER A 216 -38.25 -7.19 -7.27
N GLN A 217 -39.34 -7.91 -7.55
CA GLN A 217 -40.28 -7.58 -8.62
C GLN A 217 -41.65 -7.26 -8.02
N SER A 218 -42.28 -6.19 -8.52
CA SER A 218 -43.65 -5.84 -8.12
C SER A 218 -44.64 -6.66 -8.94
N LEU A 219 -45.45 -7.48 -8.29
CA LEU A 219 -46.49 -8.27 -8.95
C LEU A 219 -47.83 -7.51 -8.95
N SER A 220 -48.70 -7.82 -9.92
CA SER A 220 -50.08 -7.32 -9.92
C SER A 220 -50.76 -7.74 -8.62
N LYS A 221 -51.29 -6.77 -7.85
CA LYS A 221 -51.84 -6.85 -6.46
C LYS A 221 -50.91 -6.37 -5.32
N GLY A 222 -49.80 -5.69 -5.62
CA GLY A 222 -48.96 -5.06 -4.58
C GLY A 222 -48.10 -6.05 -3.78
N MET A 223 -48.03 -7.30 -4.24
CA MET A 223 -47.15 -8.32 -3.67
C MET A 223 -45.76 -8.18 -4.28
N VAL A 224 -44.72 -8.18 -3.45
CA VAL A 224 -43.33 -8.07 -3.91
C VAL A 224 -42.69 -9.45 -3.89
N ALA A 225 -42.44 -10.02 -5.07
CA ALA A 225 -41.67 -11.26 -5.18
C ALA A 225 -40.19 -10.94 -5.00
N THR A 226 -39.52 -11.61 -4.05
CA THR A 226 -38.08 -11.44 -3.84
C THR A 226 -37.34 -12.75 -4.07
N SER A 227 -36.35 -12.73 -4.95
CA SER A 227 -35.41 -13.84 -5.15
C SER A 227 -33.98 -13.38 -4.87
N VAL A 228 -33.12 -14.31 -4.48
CA VAL A 228 -31.70 -14.06 -4.26
C VAL A 228 -30.92 -14.80 -5.34
N LEU A 229 -30.06 -14.07 -6.04
CA LEU A 229 -29.15 -14.60 -7.04
C LEU A 229 -27.80 -14.87 -6.38
N GLU A 230 -27.30 -16.09 -6.60
CA GLU A 230 -26.06 -16.60 -6.03
C GLU A 230 -24.90 -16.48 -7.02
N PRO A 231 -23.64 -16.61 -6.54
CA PRO A 231 -22.47 -16.67 -7.41
C PRO A 231 -22.64 -17.69 -8.54
N GLY A 232 -22.24 -17.31 -9.75
CA GLY A 232 -22.44 -18.07 -10.98
C GLY A 232 -23.74 -17.75 -11.73
N SER A 233 -24.68 -17.05 -11.11
CA SER A 233 -25.86 -16.52 -11.81
C SER A 233 -25.49 -15.27 -12.63
N PHE A 234 -26.32 -14.93 -13.62
CA PHE A 234 -26.18 -13.72 -14.44
C PHE A 234 -27.48 -12.92 -14.51
N LEU A 235 -27.38 -11.67 -14.95
CA LEU A 235 -28.47 -10.70 -15.10
C LEU A 235 -28.37 -10.04 -16.48
N GLY A 236 -29.51 -9.61 -17.04
CA GLY A 236 -29.55 -8.85 -18.30
C GLY A 236 -29.48 -9.73 -19.55
N ASP A 237 -29.86 -10.99 -19.43
CA ASP A 237 -30.04 -11.96 -20.53
C ASP A 237 -31.14 -11.55 -21.52
N GLU A 238 -32.05 -10.67 -21.10
CA GLU A 238 -33.00 -9.96 -21.94
C GLU A 238 -32.31 -9.33 -23.17
N LEU A 239 -31.07 -8.83 -23.02
CA LEU A 239 -30.27 -8.30 -24.14
C LEU A 239 -29.94 -9.35 -25.18
N LEU A 240 -29.59 -10.58 -24.77
CA LEU A 240 -29.29 -11.67 -25.69
C LEU A 240 -30.56 -12.01 -26.49
N SER A 241 -31.70 -12.10 -25.81
CA SER A 241 -32.99 -12.37 -26.45
C SER A 241 -33.38 -11.27 -27.44
N TRP A 242 -33.03 -10.01 -27.15
CA TRP A 242 -33.28 -8.87 -28.03
C TRP A 242 -32.36 -8.88 -29.26
N CYS A 243 -31.06 -9.11 -29.07
CA CYS A 243 -30.10 -9.24 -30.18
C CYS A 243 -30.48 -10.37 -31.13
N LEU A 244 -30.91 -11.53 -30.60
CA LEU A 244 -31.31 -12.68 -31.42
C LEU A 244 -32.64 -12.48 -32.17
N ARG A 245 -33.50 -11.57 -31.70
CA ARG A 245 -34.77 -11.24 -32.40
C ARG A 245 -34.60 -10.23 -33.53
N ARG A 246 -33.52 -9.44 -33.53
CA ARG A 246 -33.22 -8.57 -34.67
C ARG A 246 -32.44 -9.39 -35.69
N PRO A 247 -32.91 -9.50 -36.96
CA PRO A 247 -32.02 -9.96 -38.01
C PRO A 247 -30.80 -9.03 -38.00
N PHE A 248 -29.59 -9.61 -38.05
CA PHE A 248 -28.38 -8.85 -38.30
C PHE A 248 -28.58 -8.18 -39.66
N ILE A 249 -28.95 -6.90 -39.66
CA ILE A 249 -28.98 -6.10 -40.88
C ILE A 249 -27.53 -5.68 -41.08
N ASP A 250 -26.91 -6.26 -42.10
CA ASP A 250 -25.58 -5.91 -42.62
C ASP A 250 -25.50 -4.43 -43.02
#